data_AF-A0A0D2Q4P9-F1
#
_entry.id   AF-A0A0D2Q4P9-F1
#
_cell.length_a   1.000
_cell.length_b   1.000
_cell.length_c   1.000
_cell.angle_alpha   90.00
_cell.angle_beta   90.00
_cell.angle_gamma   90.00
#
_symmetry.space_group_name_H-M   'P 1'
#
loop_
_entity.id
_entity.type
_entity.pdbx_description
1 polymer ?
#
loop_
_entity_poly.entity_id
_entity_poly.type
_entity_poly.pdbx_seq_one_letter_code
_entity_poly.pdbx_strand_id
1 'polypeptide(L)'
;MANSIYRASILQSYSQLLFQPCLSNKHCVPKKTNLLCFASSQLNPARSEVSFCIGTHLIPHPNKVERGGEDAFFVSNFKGGVIAVADGVSGWAEQNVDPSLFSKEIMANASSLVGNLEVNYDPQILIRKAHAATCSKGSATAIVAMLERNGTMKVASVGDCGLRVIRKGKMSNFVFVCLFVD
;
A
#
# COMPACT_ATOMS: atom_id res chain seq x y z
N MET A 1 -6.09 24.46 -32.36
CA MET A 1 -4.99 23.48 -32.30
C MET A 1 -4.23 23.78 -31.01
N ALA A 2 -4.09 22.93 -30.00
CA ALA A 2 -4.17 21.48 -29.93
C ALA A 2 -4.85 21.04 -28.61
N ASN A 3 -5.62 19.95 -28.65
CA ASN A 3 -6.12 19.26 -27.47
C ASN A 3 -5.14 18.14 -27.12
N SER A 4 -4.53 18.18 -25.94
CA SER A 4 -3.64 17.12 -25.47
C SER A 4 -4.41 16.17 -24.57
N ILE A 5 -4.69 14.97 -25.08
CA ILE A 5 -5.26 13.85 -24.34
C ILE A 5 -4.10 13.05 -23.77
N TYR A 6 -3.95 13.01 -22.44
CA TYR A 6 -2.96 12.15 -21.79
C TYR A 6 -3.65 10.90 -21.23
N ARG A 7 -3.32 9.76 -21.83
CA ARG A 7 -3.82 8.43 -21.47
C ARG A 7 -2.86 7.83 -20.44
N ALA A 8 -3.34 7.57 -19.22
CA ALA A 8 -2.55 6.87 -18.22
C ALA A 8 -2.34 5.40 -18.63
N SER A 9 -1.08 4.98 -18.71
CA SER A 9 -0.67 3.60 -19.00
C SER A 9 -0.76 2.75 -17.72
N ILE A 10 -1.60 1.72 -17.76
CA ILE A 10 -1.71 0.69 -16.74
C ILE A 10 -0.57 -0.32 -16.98
N LEU A 11 0.34 -0.48 -16.02
CA LEU A 11 1.30 -1.58 -16.02
C LEU A 11 0.61 -2.83 -15.45
N GLN A 12 0.25 -3.74 -16.34
CA GLN A 12 -0.44 -4.99 -16.05
C GLN A 12 0.63 -6.09 -15.88
N SER A 13 1.00 -6.43 -14.65
CA SER A 13 1.84 -7.60 -14.39
C SER A 13 0.97 -8.86 -14.52
N TYR A 14 1.01 -9.46 -15.71
CA TYR A 14 0.48 -10.79 -16.01
C TYR A 14 1.42 -11.88 -15.45
N SER A 15 0.90 -12.77 -14.62
CA SER A 15 1.42 -14.15 -14.53
C SER A 15 0.25 -15.11 -14.29
N GLN A 16 -0.28 -15.66 -15.37
CA GLN A 16 -1.14 -16.86 -15.35
C GLN A 16 -0.54 -17.88 -16.33
N LEU A 17 -0.23 -19.07 -15.83
CA LEU A 17 -0.30 -20.37 -16.52
C LEU A 17 -0.57 -21.39 -15.39
N LEU A 18 -1.80 -21.86 -15.12
CA LEU A 18 -2.64 -22.81 -15.86
C LEU A 18 -1.88 -24.03 -16.41
N PHE A 19 -2.05 -25.17 -15.72
CA PHE A 19 -1.88 -26.50 -16.30
C PHE A 19 -2.97 -27.46 -15.80
N GLN A 20 -3.84 -27.86 -16.72
CA GLN A 20 -4.58 -29.13 -16.85
C GLN A 20 -5.39 -29.06 -18.17
N PRO A 21 -5.87 -30.16 -18.81
CA PRO A 21 -5.87 -31.60 -18.48
C PRO A 21 -5.31 -32.49 -19.64
N CYS A 22 -5.18 -33.84 -19.59
CA CYS A 22 -6.21 -34.86 -19.90
C CYS A 22 -5.66 -36.31 -19.76
N LEU A 23 -6.60 -37.28 -19.68
CA LEU A 23 -6.55 -38.73 -19.44
C LEU A 23 -5.56 -39.62 -20.23
N SER A 24 -5.15 -40.75 -19.60
CA SER A 24 -5.27 -42.11 -20.19
C SER A 24 -5.21 -43.22 -19.11
N ASN A 25 -5.64 -44.43 -19.49
CA ASN A 25 -6.38 -45.48 -18.77
C ASN A 25 -5.49 -46.57 -18.09
N LYS A 26 -5.99 -47.21 -17.00
CA LYS A 26 -6.09 -48.69 -16.76
C LYS A 26 -6.39 -49.09 -15.27
N HIS A 27 -7.56 -49.73 -15.06
CA HIS A 27 -7.99 -50.81 -14.12
C HIS A 27 -7.35 -50.94 -12.69
N CYS A 28 -8.07 -51.08 -11.55
CA CYS A 28 -9.03 -52.14 -11.12
C CYS A 28 -9.91 -51.78 -9.88
N VAL A 29 -11.23 -52.07 -9.94
CA VAL A 29 -12.21 -52.70 -8.96
C VAL A 29 -12.38 -52.15 -7.49
N PRO A 30 -13.62 -52.12 -6.92
CA PRO A 30 -14.08 -51.11 -5.95
C PRO A 30 -14.24 -51.59 -4.48
N LYS A 31 -14.30 -50.65 -3.51
CA LYS A 31 -14.90 -50.88 -2.19
C LYS A 31 -15.67 -49.67 -1.65
N LYS A 32 -16.91 -49.94 -1.19
CA LYS A 32 -17.82 -49.07 -0.44
C LYS A 32 -17.18 -48.61 0.87
N THR A 33 -17.39 -47.35 1.27
CA THR A 33 -17.69 -46.97 2.68
C THR A 33 -18.12 -45.50 2.82
N ASN A 34 -19.32 -45.34 3.36
CA ASN A 34 -19.82 -44.30 4.27
C ASN A 34 -19.74 -42.81 3.85
N LEU A 35 -20.88 -42.29 3.38
CA LEU A 35 -21.25 -40.89 3.51
C LEU A 35 -21.24 -40.52 5.00
N LEU A 36 -20.26 -39.72 5.41
CA LEU A 36 -20.37 -38.87 6.58
C LEU A 36 -20.67 -37.45 6.09
N CYS A 37 -21.93 -37.04 6.25
CA CYS A 37 -22.34 -35.66 6.11
C CYS A 37 -21.66 -34.86 7.23
N PHE A 38 -20.54 -34.20 6.91
CA PHE A 38 -20.01 -33.16 7.79
C PHE A 38 -20.95 -31.96 7.70
N ALA A 39 -21.71 -31.75 8.77
CA ALA A 39 -22.52 -30.57 8.97
C ALA A 39 -21.66 -29.32 8.75
N SER A 40 -22.09 -28.45 7.83
CA SER A 40 -21.48 -27.16 7.58
C SER A 40 -21.36 -26.40 8.90
N SER A 41 -20.12 -26.29 9.41
CA SER A 41 -19.81 -25.42 10.53
C SER A 41 -20.06 -23.99 10.07
N GLN A 42 -21.16 -23.41 10.58
CA GLN A 42 -21.43 -21.99 10.77
C GLN A 42 -20.52 -21.07 9.94
N LEU A 43 -20.94 -20.76 8.71
CA LEU A 43 -20.32 -19.71 7.92
C LEU A 43 -20.44 -18.42 8.74
N ASN A 44 -19.30 -17.92 9.21
CA ASN A 44 -19.16 -16.57 9.74
C ASN A 44 -19.93 -15.61 8.83
N PRO A 45 -20.74 -14.67 9.36
CA PRO A 45 -21.40 -13.67 8.52
C PRO A 45 -20.31 -13.02 7.67
N ALA A 46 -20.48 -13.05 6.35
CA ALA A 46 -19.52 -12.53 5.40
C ALA A 46 -19.27 -11.06 5.72
N ARG A 47 -18.22 -10.76 6.50
CA ARG A 47 -17.79 -9.39 6.76
C ARG A 47 -17.47 -8.80 5.39
N SER A 48 -18.08 -7.67 5.06
CA SER A 48 -17.75 -6.98 3.81
C SER A 48 -16.27 -6.64 3.84
N GLU A 49 -15.51 -7.24 2.93
CA GLU A 49 -14.11 -6.94 2.79
C GLU A 49 -13.95 -5.54 2.17
N VAL A 50 -13.14 -4.68 2.78
CA VAL A 50 -12.82 -3.37 2.21
C VAL A 50 -11.36 -3.29 1.82
N SER A 51 -11.10 -2.53 0.75
CA SER A 51 -9.76 -2.20 0.29
C SER A 51 -9.71 -0.77 -0.24
N PHE A 52 -8.50 -0.21 -0.32
CA PHE A 52 -8.30 1.06 -0.97
C PHE A 52 -8.34 0.92 -2.50
N CYS A 53 -9.00 1.86 -3.16
CA CYS A 53 -8.73 2.21 -4.55
C CYS A 53 -7.92 3.50 -4.53
N ILE A 54 -6.65 3.45 -4.95
CA ILE A 54 -5.68 4.51 -4.71
C ILE A 54 -5.34 5.23 -6.02
N GLY A 55 -5.39 6.55 -6.00
CA GLY A 55 -4.76 7.42 -7.00
C GLY A 55 -3.69 8.26 -6.32
N THR A 56 -2.57 8.49 -7.00
CA THR A 56 -1.46 9.29 -6.48
C THR A 56 -1.10 10.39 -7.48
N HIS A 57 -0.64 11.52 -6.95
CA HIS A 57 -0.15 12.63 -7.74
C HIS A 57 0.89 13.38 -6.91
N LEU A 58 2.00 13.78 -7.55
CA LEU A 58 3.11 14.48 -6.92
C LEU A 58 3.47 15.67 -7.80
N ILE A 59 3.40 16.88 -7.24
CA ILE A 59 3.72 18.13 -7.93
C ILE A 59 4.86 18.79 -7.13
N PRO A 60 6.12 18.68 -7.61
CA PRO A 60 7.24 19.30 -6.90
C PRO A 60 7.15 20.83 -6.89
N HIS A 61 7.77 21.45 -5.89
CA HIS A 61 8.01 22.89 -5.93
C HIS A 61 8.75 23.28 -7.23
N PRO A 62 8.40 24.39 -7.92
CA PRO A 62 8.98 24.78 -9.22
C PRO A 62 10.52 24.75 -9.26
N ASN A 63 11.16 25.25 -8.20
CA ASN A 63 12.63 25.27 -8.09
C ASN A 63 13.29 23.88 -7.93
N LYS A 64 12.50 22.83 -7.71
CA LYS A 64 12.93 21.46 -7.42
C LYS A 64 12.43 20.44 -8.47
N VAL A 65 11.75 20.88 -9.52
CA VAL A 65 11.16 20.00 -10.55
C VAL A 65 12.24 19.17 -11.25
N GLU A 66 13.37 19.78 -11.62
CA GLU A 66 14.47 19.10 -12.32
C GLU A 66 15.10 17.95 -11.51
N ARG A 67 14.98 18.00 -10.18
CA ARG A 67 15.45 16.96 -9.25
C ARG A 67 14.33 16.03 -8.74
N GLY A 68 13.10 16.24 -9.22
CA GLY A 68 11.93 15.42 -8.91
C GLY A 68 11.29 15.68 -7.54
N GLY A 69 11.61 16.81 -6.89
CA GLY A 69 11.10 17.13 -5.55
C GLY A 69 11.82 16.38 -4.41
N GLU A 70 11.37 16.65 -3.19
CA GLU A 70 11.93 16.08 -1.95
C GLU A 70 10.97 15.08 -1.29
N ASP A 71 9.71 15.07 -1.72
CA ASP A 71 8.67 14.15 -1.27
C ASP A 71 8.83 12.76 -1.87
N ALA A 72 8.36 11.76 -1.14
CA ALA A 72 8.26 10.38 -1.59
C ALA A 72 6.95 9.75 -1.09
N PHE A 73 6.47 8.74 -1.82
CA PHE A 73 5.30 7.97 -1.39
C PHE A 73 5.46 6.51 -1.80
N PHE A 74 4.71 5.62 -1.14
CA PHE A 74 4.48 4.29 -1.66
C PHE A 74 3.04 3.85 -1.43
N VAL A 75 2.61 2.88 -2.25
CA VAL A 75 1.31 2.24 -2.15
C VAL A 75 1.48 0.74 -2.19
N SER A 76 0.66 0.01 -1.45
CA SER A 76 0.66 -1.46 -1.46
C SER A 76 -0.76 -1.99 -1.32
N ASN A 77 -1.06 -3.11 -1.98
CA ASN A 77 -2.36 -3.78 -1.88
C ASN A 77 -2.39 -4.84 -0.77
N PHE A 78 -1.39 -4.86 0.13
CA PHE A 78 -1.33 -5.84 1.21
C PHE A 78 -2.49 -5.63 2.22
N LYS A 79 -3.20 -6.73 2.51
CA LYS A 79 -4.48 -6.77 3.24
C LYS A 79 -5.58 -5.93 2.58
N GLY A 80 -6.00 -4.82 3.18
CA GLY A 80 -6.94 -3.85 2.60
C GLY A 80 -6.22 -2.67 1.93
N GLY A 81 -4.89 -2.60 2.04
CA GLY A 81 -4.06 -1.60 1.38
C GLY A 81 -3.26 -0.75 2.35
N VAL A 82 -2.17 -0.19 1.85
CA VAL A 82 -1.27 0.71 2.56
C VAL A 82 -0.98 1.89 1.68
N ILE A 83 -1.07 3.08 2.25
CA ILE A 83 -0.67 4.35 1.63
C ILE A 83 0.25 5.06 2.61
N ALA A 84 1.36 5.59 2.09
CA ALA A 84 2.33 6.32 2.89
C ALA A 84 2.94 7.44 2.08
N VAL A 85 3.23 8.55 2.75
CA VAL A 85 3.98 9.68 2.19
C VAL A 85 5.06 10.11 3.18
N ALA A 86 6.12 10.69 2.66
CA ALA A 86 7.16 11.34 3.43
C ALA A 86 7.65 12.61 2.72
N ASP A 87 7.98 13.63 3.51
CA ASP A 87 8.50 14.91 3.05
C ASP A 87 9.95 15.10 3.52
N GLY A 88 10.88 15.20 2.58
CA GLY A 88 12.28 15.45 2.90
C GLY A 88 12.50 16.89 3.39
N VAL A 89 13.11 17.05 4.57
CA VAL A 89 13.32 18.38 5.17
C VAL A 89 14.30 19.21 4.34
N SER A 90 13.83 20.27 3.69
CA SER A 90 14.62 21.09 2.75
C SER A 90 15.90 21.69 3.34
N GLY A 91 15.96 21.92 4.66
CA GLY A 91 17.12 22.51 5.33
C GLY A 91 18.42 21.70 5.15
N TRP A 92 18.35 20.41 4.82
CA TRP A 92 19.53 19.59 4.52
C TRP A 92 20.32 20.07 3.30
N ALA A 93 19.68 20.79 2.38
CA ALA A 93 20.35 21.37 1.22
C ALA A 93 21.46 22.37 1.61
N GLU A 94 21.31 23.09 2.74
CA GLU A 94 22.31 24.02 3.26
C GLU A 94 23.61 23.31 3.68
N GLN A 95 23.52 22.01 3.99
CA GLN A 95 24.65 21.16 4.33
C GLN A 95 25.15 20.32 3.14
N ASN A 96 24.74 20.67 1.91
CA ASN A 96 25.02 19.90 0.69
C ASN A 96 24.54 18.44 0.76
N VAL A 97 23.46 18.18 1.49
CA VAL A 97 22.78 16.88 1.55
C VAL A 97 21.47 16.98 0.77
N ASP A 98 21.24 16.05 -0.16
CA ASP A 98 19.99 15.99 -0.93
C ASP A 98 18.84 15.49 -0.03
N PRO A 99 17.83 16.33 0.30
CA PRO A 99 16.74 15.93 1.19
C PRO A 99 15.90 14.78 0.63
N SER A 100 15.88 14.62 -0.69
CA SER A 100 15.07 13.60 -1.36
C SER A 100 15.59 12.18 -1.14
N LEU A 101 16.87 12.01 -0.80
CA LEU A 101 17.46 10.69 -0.59
C LEU A 101 16.85 10.01 0.64
N PHE A 102 16.73 10.75 1.74
CA PHE A 102 16.17 10.23 2.99
C PHE A 102 14.71 9.82 2.84
N SER A 103 13.87 10.69 2.27
CA SER A 103 12.43 10.43 2.08
C SER A 103 12.19 9.25 1.13
N LYS A 104 12.94 9.15 0.02
CA LYS A 104 12.85 8.03 -0.92
C LYS A 104 13.29 6.72 -0.29
N GLU A 105 14.39 6.72 0.47
CA GLU A 105 14.90 5.51 1.10
C GLU A 105 13.98 5.01 2.23
N ILE A 106 13.49 5.88 3.11
CA ILE A 106 12.57 5.45 4.18
C ILE A 106 11.27 4.89 3.60
N MET A 107 10.75 5.43 2.50
CA MET A 107 9.57 4.88 1.80
C MET A 107 9.87 3.53 1.14
N ALA A 108 11.04 3.36 0.52
CA ALA A 108 11.45 2.07 -0.05
C ALA A 108 11.60 0.98 1.03
N ASN A 109 12.24 1.33 2.16
CA ASN A 109 12.39 0.45 3.31
C ASN A 109 11.04 0.11 3.94
N ALA A 110 10.13 1.08 4.09
CA ALA A 110 8.79 0.81 4.57
C ALA A 110 8.03 -0.13 3.61
N SER A 111 8.10 0.11 2.30
CA SER A 111 7.45 -0.74 1.30
C SER A 111 7.90 -2.21 1.38
N SER A 112 9.20 -2.46 1.59
CA SER A 112 9.72 -3.82 1.70
C SER A 112 9.28 -4.55 2.99
N LEU A 113 8.89 -3.80 4.02
CA LEU A 113 8.52 -4.31 5.35
C LEU A 113 7.02 -4.51 5.57
N VAL A 114 6.14 -4.04 4.68
CA VAL A 114 4.66 -4.07 4.84
C VAL A 114 4.09 -5.46 5.16
N GLY A 115 4.70 -6.52 4.62
CA GLY A 115 4.29 -7.92 4.83
C GLY A 115 5.06 -8.66 5.93
N ASN A 116 6.02 -8.00 6.59
CA ASN A 116 6.90 -8.63 7.56
C ASN A 116 6.15 -8.95 8.86
N LEU A 117 6.30 -10.18 9.37
CA LEU A 117 5.65 -10.63 10.60
C LEU A 117 6.02 -9.77 11.81
N GLU A 118 7.26 -9.30 11.88
CA GLU A 118 7.74 -8.48 12.98
C GLU A 118 7.18 -7.05 12.96
N VAL A 119 6.67 -6.58 11.82
CA VAL A 119 5.91 -5.32 11.74
C VAL A 119 4.50 -5.53 12.29
N ASN A 120 3.97 -6.75 12.22
CA ASN A 120 2.64 -7.12 12.69
C ASN A 120 1.52 -6.19 12.19
N TYR A 121 1.68 -5.65 10.98
CA TYR A 121 0.74 -4.68 10.38
C TYR A 121 0.44 -3.49 11.33
N ASP A 122 1.48 -3.00 12.00
CA ASP A 122 1.45 -1.82 12.86
C ASP A 122 2.27 -0.68 12.21
N PRO A 123 1.65 0.48 11.91
CA PRO A 123 2.32 1.55 11.20
C PRO A 123 3.44 2.22 12.02
N GLN A 124 3.38 2.23 13.35
CA GLN A 124 4.47 2.79 14.18
C GLN A 124 5.69 1.88 14.13
N ILE A 125 5.48 0.56 14.20
CA ILE A 125 6.57 -0.41 14.06
C ILE A 125 7.17 -0.33 12.65
N LEU A 126 6.33 -0.17 11.63
CA LEU A 126 6.76 -0.02 10.26
C LEU A 126 7.69 1.20 10.08
N ILE A 127 7.25 2.38 10.52
CA ILE A 127 8.05 3.62 10.43
C ILE A 127 9.37 3.44 11.20
N ARG A 128 9.33 2.92 12.44
CA ARG A 128 10.53 2.72 13.25
C ARG A 128 11.55 1.81 12.59
N LYS A 129 11.11 0.70 11.99
CA LYS A 129 12.01 -0.24 11.30
C LYS A 129 12.53 0.32 9.98
N ALA A 130 11.67 0.98 9.21
CA ALA A 130 12.09 1.64 7.98
C ALA A 130 13.14 2.72 8.26
N HIS A 131 12.93 3.53 9.30
CA HIS A 131 13.88 4.52 9.78
C HIS A 131 15.20 3.87 10.22
N ALA A 132 15.15 2.81 11.02
CA ALA A 132 16.36 2.10 11.46
C ALA A 132 17.16 1.46 10.31
N ALA A 133 16.50 1.13 9.20
CA ALA A 133 17.13 0.61 7.99
C ALA A 133 17.62 1.71 7.03
N THR A 134 17.29 2.98 7.27
CA THR A 134 17.64 4.10 6.37
C THR A 134 19.05 4.58 6.67
N CYS A 135 19.91 4.57 5.66
CA CYS A 135 21.31 4.98 5.76
C CYS A 135 21.59 6.38 5.18
N SER A 136 20.72 6.89 4.30
CA SER A 136 20.86 8.22 3.72
C SER A 136 20.89 9.27 4.83
N LYS A 137 21.79 10.25 4.67
CA LYS A 137 21.78 11.43 5.54
C LYS A 137 20.56 12.28 5.21
N GLY A 138 19.89 12.79 6.23
CA GLY A 138 18.71 13.60 6.06
C GLY A 138 17.73 13.42 7.21
N SER A 139 16.55 13.97 7.00
CA SER A 139 15.36 13.73 7.82
C SER A 139 14.14 13.93 6.95
N ALA A 140 13.03 13.33 7.34
CA ALA A 140 11.75 13.53 6.70
C ALA A 140 10.61 13.51 7.71
N THR A 141 9.53 14.22 7.43
CA THR A 141 8.23 13.92 8.03
C THR A 141 7.62 12.73 7.30
N ALA A 142 6.76 11.95 7.96
CA ALA A 142 6.20 10.75 7.37
C ALA A 142 4.86 10.39 7.99
N ILE A 143 3.91 9.94 7.16
CA ILE A 143 2.64 9.37 7.60
C ILE A 143 2.35 8.07 6.84
N VAL A 144 1.87 7.07 7.57
CA VAL A 144 1.47 5.77 7.03
C VAL A 144 0.05 5.46 7.48
N ALA A 145 -0.82 5.10 6.54
CA ALA A 145 -2.14 4.55 6.79
C ALA A 145 -2.25 3.13 6.24
N MET A 146 -2.67 2.19 7.09
CA MET A 146 -2.82 0.76 6.78
C MET A 146 -4.27 0.33 7.03
N LEU A 147 -4.94 -0.20 6.01
CA LEU A 147 -6.34 -0.63 6.07
C LEU A 147 -6.44 -2.15 6.25
N GLU A 148 -7.05 -2.59 7.34
CA GLU A 148 -7.45 -3.97 7.49
C GLU A 148 -8.72 -4.27 6.69
N ARG A 149 -8.82 -5.52 6.23
CA ARG A 149 -9.99 -6.05 5.49
C ARG A 149 -11.31 -5.95 6.26
N ASN A 150 -11.24 -5.81 7.59
CA ASN A 150 -12.40 -5.62 8.47
C ASN A 150 -12.89 -4.15 8.53
N GLY A 151 -12.23 -3.21 7.85
CA GLY A 151 -12.56 -1.79 7.86
C GLY A 151 -11.83 -0.94 8.90
N THR A 152 -10.95 -1.54 9.71
CA THR A 152 -10.11 -0.79 10.66
C THR A 152 -8.92 -0.19 9.93
N MET A 153 -8.79 1.13 9.97
CA MET A 153 -7.60 1.83 9.47
C MET A 153 -6.70 2.21 10.63
N LYS A 154 -5.43 1.79 10.56
CA LYS A 154 -4.36 2.16 11.51
C LYS A 154 -3.50 3.23 10.87
N VAL A 155 -3.17 4.27 11.64
CA VAL A 155 -2.36 5.40 11.16
C VAL A 155 -1.25 5.71 12.15
N ALA A 156 -0.05 6.01 11.64
CA ALA A 156 1.02 6.64 12.41
C ALA A 156 1.60 7.80 11.60
N SER A 157 1.90 8.90 12.28
CA SER A 157 2.51 10.11 11.70
C SER A 157 3.67 10.58 12.56
N VAL A 158 4.70 11.12 11.91
CA VAL A 158 5.84 11.81 12.51
C VAL A 158 6.04 13.11 11.74
N GLY A 159 5.87 14.25 12.40
CA GLY A 159 5.93 15.57 11.77
C GLY A 159 4.56 16.13 11.42
N ASP A 160 4.47 16.82 10.29
CA ASP A 160 3.34 17.66 9.83
C ASP A 160 2.53 17.06 8.66
N CYS A 161 2.98 15.95 8.08
CA CYS A 161 2.19 15.19 7.10
C CYS A 161 0.75 14.95 7.58
N GLY A 162 -0.22 15.14 6.69
CA GLY A 162 -1.63 15.15 7.03
C GLY A 162 -2.44 13.99 6.45
N LEU A 163 -3.54 13.65 7.14
CA LEU A 163 -4.55 12.69 6.66
C LEU A 163 -5.96 13.25 6.89
N ARG A 164 -6.81 13.19 5.85
CA ARG A 164 -8.24 13.51 5.95
C ARG A 164 -9.09 12.32 5.54
N VAL A 165 -10.14 12.07 6.32
CA VAL A 165 -11.19 11.08 6.03
C VAL A 165 -12.48 11.82 5.72
N ILE A 166 -13.03 11.60 4.53
CA ILE A 166 -14.28 12.20 4.09
C ILE A 166 -15.31 11.09 3.89
N ARG A 167 -16.41 11.17 4.63
CA ARG A 167 -17.54 10.24 4.54
C ARG A 167 -18.80 11.03 4.20
N LYS A 168 -19.41 10.74 3.05
CA LYS A 168 -20.74 11.28 2.70
C LYS A 168 -21.82 10.25 3.05
N GLY A 169 -22.84 10.66 3.78
CA GLY A 169 -23.97 9.80 4.15
C GLY A 169 -25.00 9.64 3.01
N LYS A 170 -25.60 8.44 2.96
CA LYS A 170 -26.65 7.90 2.07
C LYS A 170 -26.23 7.54 0.63
N MET A 171 -26.35 6.23 0.35
CA MET A 171 -26.34 5.49 -0.92
C MET A 171 -25.01 5.10 -1.57
N SER A 172 -23.85 5.55 -1.09
CA SER A 172 -22.56 4.98 -1.53
C SER A 172 -21.65 4.66 -0.35
N ASN A 173 -21.15 3.42 -0.28
CA ASN A 173 -20.27 2.95 0.80
C ASN A 173 -18.82 3.41 0.63
N PHE A 174 -18.58 4.50 -0.10
CA PHE A 174 -17.24 5.01 -0.37
C PHE A 174 -16.78 5.95 0.76
N VAL A 175 -15.57 5.71 1.24
CA VAL A 175 -14.84 6.59 2.14
C VAL A 175 -13.64 7.11 1.36
N PHE A 176 -13.50 8.43 1.25
CA PHE A 176 -12.34 9.03 0.62
C PHE A 176 -11.29 9.31 1.70
N VAL A 177 -10.08 8.79 1.49
CA VAL A 177 -8.91 9.01 2.34
C VAL A 177 -7.87 9.73 1.51
N CYS A 178 -7.37 10.86 2.02
CA CYS A 178 -6.35 11.66 1.36
C CYS A 178 -5.18 11.88 2.32
N LEU A 179 -3.98 11.55 1.87
CA LEU A 179 -2.71 11.91 2.51
C LEU A 179 -2.14 13.10 1.75
N PHE A 180 -1.58 14.06 2.48
CA PHE A 180 -0.96 15.24 1.90
C PHE A 180 0.31 15.60 2.66
N VAL A 181 1.22 16.18 1.90
CA VAL A 181 2.43 16.88 2.35
C VAL A 181 2.16 18.37 2.09
N ASP A 182 2.78 19.25 2.88
CA ASP A 182 2.47 20.69 2.97
C ASP A 182 2.49 21.46 1.64
#